data_AF-A0A419JNJ1-F1
#
_entry.id   AF-A0A419JNJ1-F1
#
_cell.length_a   1.000
_cell.length_b   1.000
_cell.length_c   1.000
_cell.angle_alpha   90.00
_cell.angle_beta   90.00
_cell.angle_gamma   90.00
#
_symmetry.space_group_name_H-M   'P 1'
#
loop_
_entity.id
_entity.type
_entity.pdbx_description
1 polymer ?
#
loop_
_entity_poly.entity_id
_entity_poly.type
_entity_poly.pdbx_seq_one_letter_code
_entity_poly.pdbx_strand_id
1 'polypeptide(L)'
;MKKNIAIGICIFLIFTLALLFNNGWKILVAQSPMPPDQKKSREIAEEYLLNSLTFRFDGIEDSLKLVDTNTLKCPYCWEFVFEFQCRHAGYGNRTGMMLAQVITPHTARIIVEYGRVTSAIMDKKWDMMAQKMIANLSYKPSGVSIAYHEKALIAGTIAMIALILIVGVIVFILVLKKRRRR
;
A
#
# COMPACT_ATOMS: atom_id res chain seq x y z
N MET A 1 29.33 -5.36 -48.31
CA MET A 1 28.59 -6.47 -47.66
C MET A 1 28.60 -6.44 -46.13
N LYS A 2 29.76 -6.47 -45.43
CA LYS A 2 29.82 -6.56 -43.95
C LYS A 2 29.05 -5.47 -43.16
N LYS A 3 28.82 -4.28 -43.76
CA LYS A 3 28.14 -3.15 -43.11
C LYS A 3 26.62 -3.31 -42.97
N ASN A 4 25.97 -3.94 -43.94
CA ASN A 4 24.50 -4.08 -43.95
C ASN A 4 24.08 -5.24 -43.04
N ILE A 5 24.93 -6.26 -42.91
CA ILE A 5 24.76 -7.39 -41.99
C ILE A 5 24.79 -6.90 -40.53
N ALA A 6 25.73 -6.03 -40.17
CA ALA A 6 25.82 -5.48 -38.80
C ALA A 6 24.61 -4.61 -38.40
N ILE A 7 24.03 -3.88 -39.35
CA ILE A 7 22.83 -3.06 -39.11
C ILE A 7 21.60 -3.95 -38.90
N GLY A 8 21.46 -5.00 -39.73
CA GLY A 8 20.37 -5.97 -39.59
C GLY A 8 20.39 -6.71 -38.24
N ILE A 9 21.58 -7.09 -37.76
CA ILE A 9 21.73 -7.76 -36.45
C ILE A 9 21.34 -6.81 -35.30
N CYS A 10 21.74 -5.54 -35.34
CA CYS A 10 21.34 -4.58 -34.31
C CYS A 10 19.83 -4.34 -34.28
N ILE A 11 19.17 -4.23 -35.45
CA ILE A 11 17.72 -4.05 -35.51
C ILE A 11 16.99 -5.29 -34.97
N PHE A 12 17.47 -6.49 -35.31
CA PHE A 12 16.92 -7.74 -34.81
C PHE A 12 17.07 -7.87 -33.28
N LEU A 13 18.23 -7.51 -32.73
CA LEU A 13 18.47 -7.51 -31.28
C LEU A 13 17.56 -6.50 -30.55
N ILE A 14 17.37 -5.30 -31.10
CA ILE A 14 16.48 -4.30 -30.51
C ILE A 14 15.02 -4.77 -30.58
N PHE A 15 14.61 -5.39 -31.67
CA PHE A 15 13.25 -5.91 -31.83
C PHE A 15 12.96 -7.07 -30.87
N THR A 16 13.89 -8.02 -30.73
CA THR A 16 13.77 -9.11 -29.75
C THR A 16 13.79 -8.61 -28.30
N LEU A 17 14.62 -7.61 -27.98
CA LEU A 17 14.64 -6.98 -26.66
C LEU A 17 13.32 -6.22 -26.37
N ALA A 18 12.75 -5.54 -27.37
CA ALA A 18 11.46 -4.87 -27.27
C ALA A 18 10.30 -5.86 -27.08
N LEU A 19 10.34 -7.02 -27.75
CA LEU A 19 9.36 -8.10 -27.56
C LEU A 19 9.47 -8.73 -26.16
N LEU A 20 10.69 -8.96 -25.66
CA LEU A 20 10.92 -9.42 -24.29
C LEU A 20 10.43 -8.39 -23.26
N PHE A 21 10.58 -7.09 -23.53
CA PHE A 21 10.06 -6.02 -22.68
C PHE A 21 8.54 -5.93 -22.69
N ASN A 22 7.90 -6.04 -23.87
CA ASN A 22 6.44 -6.02 -23.98
C ASN A 22 5.79 -7.20 -23.24
N ASN A 23 6.42 -8.37 -23.31
CA ASN A 23 5.96 -9.56 -22.60
C ASN A 23 6.30 -9.49 -21.10
N GLY A 24 7.46 -8.95 -20.74
CA GLY A 24 7.87 -8.74 -19.34
C GLY A 24 6.99 -7.74 -18.59
N TRP A 25 6.58 -6.64 -19.23
CA TRP A 25 5.66 -5.66 -18.65
C TRP A 25 4.27 -6.25 -18.39
N LYS A 26 3.77 -7.08 -19.32
CA LYS A 26 2.49 -7.80 -19.12
C LYS A 26 2.55 -8.77 -17.93
N ILE A 27 3.69 -9.44 -17.74
CA ILE A 27 3.90 -10.33 -16.58
C ILE A 27 3.94 -9.52 -15.28
N LEU A 28 4.64 -8.38 -15.25
CA LEU A 28 4.70 -7.51 -14.07
C LEU A 28 3.33 -6.92 -13.68
N VAL A 29 2.49 -6.54 -14.66
CA VAL A 29 1.14 -6.04 -14.40
C VAL A 29 0.20 -7.17 -13.96
N ALA A 30 0.31 -8.37 -14.53
CA ALA A 30 -0.48 -9.53 -14.13
C ALA A 30 -0.12 -10.06 -12.72
N GLN A 31 1.13 -9.85 -12.28
CA GLN A 31 1.59 -10.22 -10.94
C GLN A 31 1.25 -9.17 -9.86
N SER A 32 0.79 -7.97 -10.22
CA SER A 32 0.35 -7.02 -9.21
C SER A 32 -0.91 -7.57 -8.57
N PRO A 33 -0.92 -7.85 -7.25
CA PRO A 33 -2.09 -8.41 -6.60
C PRO A 33 -3.26 -7.45 -6.85
N MET A 34 -4.37 -7.98 -7.36
CA MET A 34 -5.59 -7.19 -7.45
C MET A 34 -5.86 -6.61 -6.06
N PRO A 35 -6.20 -5.32 -5.96
CA PRO A 35 -6.55 -4.72 -4.68
C PRO A 35 -7.69 -5.54 -4.05
N PRO A 36 -7.65 -5.76 -2.73
CA PRO A 36 -8.59 -6.67 -2.08
C PRO A 36 -10.02 -6.18 -2.25
N ASP A 37 -10.94 -7.13 -2.36
CA ASP A 37 -12.36 -6.85 -2.28
C ASP A 37 -12.77 -6.42 -0.85
N GLN A 38 -14.04 -6.10 -0.67
CA GLN A 38 -14.56 -5.67 0.63
C GLN A 38 -14.42 -6.76 1.70
N LYS A 39 -14.62 -8.04 1.34
CA LYS A 39 -14.51 -9.17 2.27
C LYS A 39 -13.09 -9.30 2.79
N LYS A 40 -12.10 -9.23 1.90
CA LYS A 40 -10.70 -9.33 2.29
C LYS A 40 -10.25 -8.09 3.06
N SER A 41 -10.75 -6.91 2.69
CA SER A 41 -10.49 -5.67 3.43
C SER A 41 -11.07 -5.71 4.85
N ARG A 42 -12.23 -6.33 5.04
CA ARG A 42 -12.82 -6.59 6.36
C ARG A 42 -11.92 -7.49 7.21
N GLU A 43 -11.44 -8.60 6.65
CA GLU A 43 -10.52 -9.51 7.33
C GLU A 43 -9.24 -8.78 7.79
N ILE A 44 -8.69 -7.91 6.95
CA ILE A 44 -7.52 -7.08 7.29
C ILE A 44 -7.82 -6.13 8.45
N ALA A 45 -9.01 -5.50 8.45
CA ALA A 45 -9.41 -4.61 9.53
C ALA A 45 -9.64 -5.35 10.86
N GLU A 46 -10.27 -6.53 10.79
CA GLU A 46 -10.53 -7.41 11.94
C GLU A 46 -9.21 -7.93 12.53
N GLU A 47 -8.31 -8.43 11.70
CA GLU A 47 -6.97 -8.87 12.13
C GLU A 47 -6.18 -7.74 12.78
N TYR A 48 -6.26 -6.52 12.23
CA TYR A 48 -5.63 -5.35 12.84
C TYR A 48 -6.20 -5.04 14.23
N LEU A 49 -7.53 -5.12 14.40
CA LEU A 49 -8.19 -4.90 15.68
C LEU A 49 -7.77 -5.94 16.73
N LEU A 50 -7.83 -7.23 16.38
CA LEU A 50 -7.45 -8.34 17.26
C LEU A 50 -5.99 -8.23 17.70
N ASN A 51 -5.11 -7.69 16.85
CA ASN A 51 -3.71 -7.47 17.15
C ASN A 51 -3.39 -6.11 17.82
N SER A 52 -4.39 -5.25 18.00
CA SER A 52 -4.20 -3.93 18.61
C SER A 52 -3.85 -4.03 20.11
N LEU A 53 -3.10 -3.05 20.62
CA LEU A 53 -2.64 -3.07 22.02
C LEU A 53 -3.79 -3.06 23.03
N THR A 54 -4.88 -2.34 22.76
CA THR A 54 -6.05 -2.36 23.65
C THR A 54 -6.69 -3.75 23.70
N PHE A 55 -6.97 -4.34 22.53
CA PHE A 55 -7.65 -5.63 22.43
C PHE A 55 -6.78 -6.76 22.97
N ARG A 56 -5.49 -6.81 22.62
CA ARG A 56 -4.59 -7.87 23.10
C ARG A 56 -4.36 -7.87 24.60
N PHE A 57 -4.49 -6.72 25.24
CA PHE A 57 -4.23 -6.63 26.67
C PHE A 57 -5.36 -7.28 27.48
N ASP A 58 -6.62 -7.07 27.10
CA ASP A 58 -7.77 -7.62 27.85
C ASP A 58 -9.11 -7.62 27.10
N GLY A 59 -9.10 -7.63 25.77
CA GLY A 59 -10.28 -7.77 24.93
C GLY A 59 -10.98 -9.12 25.14
N ILE A 60 -12.30 -9.12 25.00
CA ILE A 60 -13.15 -10.30 25.10
C ILE A 60 -13.55 -10.71 23.68
N GLU A 61 -12.98 -11.80 23.16
CA GLU A 61 -13.16 -12.23 21.76
C GLU A 61 -14.64 -12.45 21.40
N ASP A 62 -15.40 -13.14 22.24
CA ASP A 62 -16.83 -13.41 22.02
C ASP A 62 -17.71 -12.15 21.99
N SER A 63 -17.20 -10.99 22.43
CA SER A 63 -17.92 -9.73 22.40
C SER A 63 -17.73 -8.95 21.09
N LEU A 64 -16.76 -9.35 20.25
CA LEU A 64 -16.42 -8.64 19.02
C LEU A 64 -17.53 -8.79 17.98
N LYS A 65 -18.01 -7.66 17.47
CA LYS A 65 -19.06 -7.59 16.45
C LYS A 65 -18.72 -6.52 15.43
N LEU A 66 -18.83 -6.85 14.14
CA LEU A 66 -18.94 -5.84 13.08
C LEU A 66 -20.36 -5.26 13.11
N VAL A 67 -20.47 -3.96 13.36
CA VAL A 67 -21.79 -3.28 13.46
C VAL A 67 -22.10 -2.40 12.26
N ASP A 68 -21.09 -1.99 11.49
CA ASP A 68 -21.29 -1.17 10.30
C ASP A 68 -20.15 -1.34 9.28
N THR A 69 -20.44 -1.09 8.01
CA THR A 69 -19.44 -1.07 6.93
C THR A 69 -19.78 0.04 5.94
N ASN A 70 -18.93 1.06 5.92
CA ASN A 70 -19.12 2.25 5.10
C ASN A 70 -18.19 2.22 3.89
N THR A 71 -18.76 2.38 2.69
CA THR A 71 -17.96 2.57 1.47
C THR A 71 -17.56 4.04 1.36
N LEU A 72 -16.26 4.31 1.24
CA LEU A 72 -15.72 5.66 1.20
C LEU A 72 -15.58 6.17 -0.24
N LYS A 73 -15.43 7.49 -0.41
CA LYS A 73 -15.27 8.15 -1.73
C LYS A 73 -13.84 8.01 -2.28
N CYS A 74 -13.29 6.80 -2.32
CA CYS A 74 -12.06 6.46 -3.03
C CYS A 74 -12.05 4.97 -3.46
N PRO A 75 -11.25 4.58 -4.48
CA PRO A 75 -11.21 3.19 -4.93
C PRO A 75 -10.65 2.27 -3.85
N TYR A 76 -11.30 1.11 -3.66
CA TYR A 76 -10.87 0.09 -2.70
C TYR A 76 -10.72 0.63 -1.26
N CYS A 77 -11.65 1.51 -0.86
CA CYS A 77 -11.68 2.16 0.43
C CYS A 77 -12.95 1.82 1.21
N TRP A 78 -12.78 1.23 2.39
CA TRP A 78 -13.88 0.91 3.30
C TRP A 78 -13.53 1.33 4.73
N GLU A 79 -14.53 1.82 5.46
CA GLU A 79 -14.49 1.91 6.91
C GLU A 79 -15.30 0.76 7.50
N PHE A 80 -14.69 0.04 8.44
CA PHE A 80 -15.33 -1.00 9.23
C PHE A 80 -15.49 -0.51 10.66
N VAL A 81 -16.70 -0.64 11.20
CA VAL A 81 -17.00 -0.27 12.58
C VAL A 81 -17.23 -1.52 13.40
N PHE A 82 -16.37 -1.73 14.39
CA PHE A 82 -16.43 -2.85 15.31
C PHE A 82 -16.82 -2.38 16.70
N GLU A 83 -17.64 -3.17 17.38
CA GLU A 83 -17.89 -3.06 18.81
C GLU A 83 -17.34 -4.27 19.54
N PHE A 84 -16.73 -4.06 20.70
CA PHE A 84 -16.19 -5.12 21.54
C PHE A 84 -16.10 -4.64 22.99
N GLN A 85 -15.79 -5.55 23.91
CA GLN A 85 -15.61 -5.28 25.32
C GLN A 85 -14.21 -5.65 25.78
N CYS A 86 -13.67 -4.87 26.71
CA CYS A 86 -12.44 -5.13 27.45
C CYS A 86 -12.74 -5.37 28.93
N ARG A 87 -11.89 -6.13 29.62
CA ARG A 87 -12.06 -6.41 31.06
C ARG A 87 -11.75 -5.23 31.98
N HIS A 88 -10.97 -4.27 31.48
CA HIS A 88 -10.63 -3.04 32.20
C HIS A 88 -10.80 -1.83 31.29
N ALA A 89 -10.99 -0.67 31.92
CA ALA A 89 -11.03 0.60 31.22
C ALA A 89 -9.65 1.01 30.66
N GLY A 90 -9.68 1.94 29.70
CA GLY A 90 -8.50 2.58 29.13
C GLY A 90 -8.14 2.08 27.73
N TYR A 91 -7.00 2.55 27.22
CA TYR A 91 -6.53 2.26 25.86
C TYR A 91 -5.06 1.82 25.87
N GLY A 92 -4.67 1.06 24.84
CA GLY A 92 -3.30 0.64 24.63
C GLY A 92 -2.79 -0.36 25.67
N ASN A 93 -1.47 -0.45 25.76
CA ASN A 93 -0.81 -1.27 26.78
C ASN A 93 -0.83 -0.54 28.12
N ARG A 94 -1.37 -1.21 29.15
CA ARG A 94 -1.55 -0.66 30.50
C ARG A 94 -0.79 -1.46 31.56
N THR A 95 0.26 -2.17 31.15
CA THR A 95 1.09 -2.98 32.06
C THR A 95 1.68 -2.09 33.15
N GLY A 96 1.54 -2.50 34.42
CA GLY A 96 2.05 -1.76 35.57
C GLY A 96 1.14 -0.63 36.07
N MET A 97 -0.03 -0.44 35.46
CA MET A 97 -1.04 0.52 35.95
C MET A 97 -2.02 -0.16 36.91
N MET A 98 -2.53 0.59 37.88
CA MET A 98 -3.68 0.18 38.70
C MET A 98 -4.96 0.38 37.87
N LEU A 99 -5.69 -0.70 37.60
CA LEU A 99 -6.85 -0.71 36.70
C LEU A 99 -8.17 -0.99 37.42
N ALA A 100 -9.23 -0.35 36.96
CA ALA A 100 -10.59 -0.67 37.39
C ALA A 100 -11.05 -1.97 36.73
N GLN A 101 -11.57 -2.91 37.52
CA GLN A 101 -12.12 -4.19 37.05
C GLN A 101 -13.57 -4.02 36.58
N VAL A 102 -13.75 -3.30 35.47
CA VAL A 102 -15.05 -3.00 34.88
C VAL A 102 -15.04 -3.36 33.40
N ILE A 103 -16.00 -4.18 32.99
CA ILE A 103 -16.24 -4.49 31.58
C ILE A 103 -16.55 -3.18 30.86
N THR A 104 -15.65 -2.80 29.94
CA THR A 104 -15.70 -1.52 29.25
C THR A 104 -16.00 -1.75 27.78
N PRO A 105 -17.12 -1.22 27.24
CA PRO A 105 -17.41 -1.29 25.81
C PRO A 105 -16.55 -0.30 25.03
N HIS A 106 -16.12 -0.71 23.84
CA HIS A 106 -15.35 0.08 22.90
C HIS A 106 -15.93 0.00 21.50
N THR A 107 -15.79 1.07 20.73
CA THR A 107 -16.11 1.15 19.30
C THR A 107 -14.86 1.51 18.51
N ALA A 108 -14.38 0.60 17.65
CA ALA A 108 -13.26 0.85 16.76
C ALA A 108 -13.74 1.15 15.33
N ARG A 109 -13.23 2.23 14.73
CA ARG A 109 -13.43 2.61 13.32
C ARG A 109 -12.12 2.45 12.59
N ILE A 110 -12.06 1.49 11.67
CA ILE A 110 -10.83 1.12 10.95
C ILE A 110 -11.06 1.34 9.46
N ILE A 111 -10.22 2.17 8.85
CA ILE A 111 -10.23 2.43 7.41
C ILE A 111 -9.18 1.58 6.74
N VAL A 112 -9.59 0.81 5.73
CA VAL A 112 -8.72 0.05 4.85
C VAL A 112 -8.78 0.64 3.45
N GLU A 113 -7.62 0.98 2.91
CA GLU A 113 -7.42 1.53 1.57
C GLU A 113 -6.37 0.68 0.84
N TYR A 114 -6.71 0.15 -0.34
CA TYR A 114 -5.85 -0.74 -1.13
C TYR A 114 -5.24 -1.90 -0.30
N GLY A 115 -6.03 -2.47 0.62
CA GLY A 115 -5.59 -3.58 1.46
C GLY A 115 -4.64 -3.20 2.60
N ARG A 116 -4.56 -1.92 2.94
CA ARG A 116 -3.74 -1.42 4.06
C ARG A 116 -4.63 -0.64 5.03
N VAL A 117 -4.41 -0.84 6.32
CA VAL A 117 -5.03 0.00 7.34
C VAL A 117 -4.42 1.40 7.29
N THR A 118 -5.24 2.40 6.99
CA THR A 118 -4.83 3.81 6.86
C THR A 118 -5.38 4.69 7.99
N SER A 119 -6.33 4.19 8.77
CA SER A 119 -6.82 4.82 9.99
C SER A 119 -7.36 3.76 10.94
N ALA A 120 -7.13 3.94 12.24
CA ALA A 120 -7.77 3.14 13.26
C ALA A 120 -8.03 3.99 14.51
N ILE A 121 -9.29 4.30 14.75
CA ILE A 121 -9.73 5.19 15.84
C ILE A 121 -10.70 4.45 16.76
N MET A 122 -10.39 4.44 18.05
CA MET A 122 -11.22 3.84 19.08
C MET A 122 -11.93 4.92 19.89
N ASP A 123 -13.24 4.74 20.10
CA ASP A 123 -14.14 5.60 20.88
C ASP A 123 -14.14 7.07 20.45
N LYS A 124 -13.75 7.35 19.19
CA LYS A 124 -13.50 8.70 18.66
C LYS A 124 -12.45 9.51 19.46
N LYS A 125 -11.69 8.84 20.32
CA LYS A 125 -10.81 9.46 21.34
C LYS A 125 -9.39 8.97 21.26
N TRP A 126 -9.16 7.74 20.84
CA TRP A 126 -7.86 7.10 20.84
C TRP A 126 -7.42 6.75 19.42
N ASP A 127 -6.27 7.28 19.02
CA ASP A 127 -5.58 6.88 17.80
C ASP A 127 -4.82 5.57 18.06
N MET A 128 -5.33 4.47 17.52
CA MET A 128 -4.75 3.13 17.70
C MET A 128 -3.42 2.99 16.96
N MET A 129 -3.19 3.76 15.89
CA MET A 129 -1.93 3.72 15.15
C MET A 129 -0.85 4.53 15.88
N ALA A 130 -1.19 5.73 16.36
CA ALA A 130 -0.26 6.63 17.04
C ALA A 130 -0.17 6.40 18.56
N GLN A 131 -1.01 5.53 19.12
CA GLN A 131 -1.09 5.21 20.56
C GLN A 131 -1.20 6.45 21.44
N LYS A 132 -2.13 7.35 21.10
CA LYS A 132 -2.36 8.60 21.84
C LYS A 132 -3.81 9.08 21.75
N MET A 133 -4.18 9.93 22.71
CA MET A 133 -5.46 10.63 22.68
C MET A 133 -5.50 11.63 21.52
N ILE A 134 -6.66 11.73 20.88
CA ILE A 134 -6.95 12.72 19.84
C ILE A 134 -7.28 14.03 20.53
N ALA A 135 -6.39 15.01 20.39
CA ALA A 135 -6.52 16.31 21.07
C ALA A 135 -7.64 17.20 20.48
N ASN A 136 -8.07 16.99 19.23
CA ASN A 136 -9.09 17.79 18.55
C ASN A 136 -9.91 16.96 17.53
N LEU A 137 -11.22 17.21 17.46
CA LEU A 137 -12.18 16.57 16.53
C LEU A 137 -11.91 16.83 15.03
N SER A 138 -10.91 17.65 14.70
CA SER A 138 -10.45 17.91 13.32
C SER A 138 -9.45 16.86 12.81
N TYR A 139 -9.24 15.77 13.55
CA TYR A 139 -8.34 14.70 13.16
C TYR A 139 -8.73 14.13 11.79
N LYS A 140 -7.93 14.49 10.78
CA LYS A 140 -7.96 13.89 9.46
C LYS A 140 -7.14 12.59 9.56
N PRO A 141 -7.72 11.42 9.22
CA PRO A 141 -6.99 10.16 9.29
C PRO A 141 -5.68 10.29 8.53
N SER A 142 -4.57 10.05 9.24
CA SER A 142 -3.22 10.10 8.71
C SER A 142 -2.98 8.87 7.85
N GLY A 143 -3.51 8.89 6.63
CA GLY A 143 -3.35 7.75 5.73
C GLY A 143 -4.00 7.84 4.36
N VAL A 144 -4.63 8.95 3.97
CA VAL A 144 -5.10 9.12 2.58
C VAL A 144 -3.89 9.12 1.65
N SER A 145 -3.60 7.95 1.08
CA SER A 145 -2.48 7.69 0.21
C SER A 145 -2.77 8.10 -1.23
N ILE A 146 -3.02 9.39 -1.46
CA ILE A 146 -2.91 9.97 -2.82
C ILE A 146 -1.49 9.82 -3.40
N ALA A 147 -0.50 9.40 -2.60
CA ALA A 147 0.91 9.35 -2.97
C ALA A 147 1.42 7.98 -3.51
N TYR A 148 0.65 6.89 -3.42
CA TYR A 148 1.19 5.56 -3.78
C TYR A 148 0.99 5.18 -5.25
N HIS A 149 -0.07 5.67 -5.91
CA HIS A 149 -0.30 5.38 -7.33
C HIS A 149 0.60 6.21 -8.27
N GLU A 150 1.08 7.38 -7.83
CA GLU A 150 2.01 8.19 -8.61
C GLU A 150 3.43 7.60 -8.61
N LYS A 151 3.93 7.16 -7.44
CA LYS A 151 5.34 6.79 -7.28
C LYS A 151 5.75 5.55 -8.07
N ALA A 152 4.89 4.53 -8.11
CA ALA A 152 5.19 3.30 -8.85
C ALA A 152 5.12 3.52 -10.38
N LEU A 153 4.14 4.30 -10.85
CA LEU A 153 4.01 4.63 -12.27
C LEU A 153 5.19 5.50 -12.71
N ILE A 154 5.49 6.57 -11.97
CA ILE A 154 6.59 7.52 -12.25
C ILE A 154 7.95 6.83 -12.24
N ALA A 155 8.22 5.95 -11.25
CA ALA A 155 9.50 5.24 -11.20
C ALA A 155 9.71 4.35 -12.43
N GLY A 156 8.64 3.68 -12.89
CA GLY A 156 8.66 2.88 -14.12
C GLY A 156 8.92 3.72 -15.37
N THR A 157 8.25 4.86 -15.52
CA THR A 157 8.45 5.75 -16.68
C THR A 157 9.83 6.39 -16.70
N ILE A 158 10.35 6.81 -15.54
CA ILE A 158 11.70 7.40 -15.43
C ILE A 158 12.77 6.37 -15.82
N ALA A 159 12.65 5.13 -15.33
CA ALA A 159 13.59 4.05 -15.68
C ALA A 159 13.59 3.77 -17.20
N MET A 160 12.42 3.78 -17.84
CA MET A 160 12.28 3.59 -19.28
C MET A 160 12.94 4.72 -20.08
N ILE A 161 12.71 5.99 -19.72
CA ILE A 161 13.30 7.15 -20.40
C ILE A 161 14.83 7.13 -20.26
N ALA A 162 15.35 6.83 -19.06
CA ALA A 162 16.79 6.76 -18.82
C ALA A 162 17.47 5.68 -19.69
N LEU A 163 16.86 4.51 -19.83
CA LEU A 163 17.39 3.42 -20.65
C LEU A 163 17.46 3.81 -22.14
N ILE A 164 16.41 4.46 -22.65
CA ILE A 164 16.35 4.92 -24.06
C ILE A 164 17.46 5.95 -24.34
N LEU A 165 17.68 6.90 -23.43
CA LEU A 165 18.73 7.92 -23.57
C LEU A 165 20.13 7.29 -23.55
N ILE A 166 20.40 6.36 -22.63
CA ILE A 166 21.70 5.68 -22.52
C ILE A 166 22.00 4.90 -23.81
N VAL A 167 21.04 4.12 -24.31
CA VAL A 167 21.20 3.35 -25.54
C VAL A 167 21.41 4.30 -26.74
N GLY A 168 20.65 5.40 -26.82
CA GLY A 168 20.82 6.42 -27.85
C GLY A 168 22.22 7.03 -27.87
N VAL A 169 22.77 7.39 -26.70
CA VAL A 169 24.12 7.96 -26.57
C VAL A 169 25.21 6.96 -26.99
N ILE A 170 25.07 5.70 -26.57
CA ILE A 170 26.02 4.63 -26.95
C ILE A 170 26.02 4.44 -28.47
N VAL A 171 24.85 4.36 -29.09
CA VAL A 171 24.72 4.22 -30.56
C VAL A 171 25.34 5.43 -31.27
N PHE A 172 25.07 6.65 -30.79
CA PHE A 172 25.64 7.87 -31.36
C PHE A 172 27.18 7.89 -31.30
N ILE A 173 27.77 7.54 -30.15
CA ILE A 173 29.23 7.43 -30.00
C ILE A 173 29.82 6.38 -30.94
N LEU A 174 29.18 5.23 -31.08
CA LEU A 174 29.62 4.17 -31.99
C LEU A 174 29.56 4.64 -33.45
N VAL A 175 28.55 5.42 -33.83
CA VAL A 175 28.45 6.02 -35.18
C VAL A 175 29.53 7.08 -35.41
N LEU A 176 29.79 7.96 -34.43
CA LEU A 176 30.84 8.98 -34.53
C LEU A 176 32.25 8.36 -34.61
N LYS A 177 32.55 7.38 -33.75
CA LYS A 177 33.83 6.65 -33.78
C LYS A 177 34.05 5.93 -35.11
N LYS A 178 32.98 5.50 -35.78
CA LYS A 178 33.02 4.88 -37.10
C LYS A 178 33.21 5.89 -38.24
N ARG A 179 32.71 7.12 -38.11
CA ARG A 179 32.95 8.20 -39.08
C ARG A 179 34.39 8.73 -39.01
N ARG A 180 34.99 8.78 -37.82
CA ARG A 180 36.37 9.27 -37.60
C ARG A 180 37.47 8.28 -38.04
N ARG A 181 37.11 7.03 -38.34
CA ARG A 181 38.01 5.96 -38.84
C ARG A 181 37.89 5.73 -40.36
N ARG A 182 37.18 6.61 -41.06
CA ARG A 182 37.14 6.71 -42.52
C ARG A 182 37.78 8.02 -42.92
#